data_AF-A0A9J7A820-F1
#
_entry.id   AF-A0A9J7A820-F1
#
_cell.length_a   1.000
_cell.length_b   1.000
_cell.length_c   1.000
_cell.angle_alpha   90.00
_cell.angle_beta   90.00
_cell.angle_gamma   90.00
#
_symmetry.space_group_name_H-M   'P 1'
#
loop_
_entity.id
_entity.type
_entity.pdbx_description
1 polymer ?
#
loop_
_entity_poly.entity_id
_entity_poly.type
_entity_poly.pdbx_seq_one_letter_code
_entity_poly.pdbx_strand_id
1 'polypeptide(L)'
;MLPREHYIKQPFYGLSDLNNASDLTSAQMRLIKKHGALITALLNDEVLNPNLADLRLVKIVTNKSAPTTPVEQAWLKFESLREQAATKPTKKLKKTA
;
A
#
# COMPACT_ATOMS: atom_id res chain seq x y z
N MET A 1 -18.85 7.64 2.01
CA MET A 1 -18.19 6.60 2.82
C MET A 1 -18.93 5.27 2.67
N LEU A 2 -18.23 4.14 2.67
CA LEU A 2 -18.80 2.79 2.53
C LEU A 2 -18.39 1.86 3.68
N PRO A 3 -19.11 0.74 3.90
CA PRO A 3 -18.73 -0.25 4.92
C PRO A 3 -17.34 -0.84 4.67
N ARG A 4 -16.63 -1.20 5.74
CA ARG A 4 -15.30 -1.83 5.69
C ARG A 4 -15.27 -3.06 4.77
N GLU A 5 -16.32 -3.88 4.82
CA GLU A 5 -16.47 -5.11 4.05
C GLU A 5 -16.57 -4.87 2.55
N HIS A 6 -17.00 -3.66 2.13
CA HIS A 6 -17.00 -3.27 0.73
C HIS A 6 -15.56 -3.30 0.19
N TYR A 7 -14.64 -2.61 0.87
CA TYR A 7 -13.25 -2.47 0.44
C TYR A 7 -12.43 -3.76 0.56
N ILE A 8 -12.75 -4.63 1.52
CA ILE A 8 -12.09 -5.95 1.64
C ILE A 8 -12.38 -6.86 0.43
N LYS A 9 -13.56 -6.70 -0.16
CA LYS A 9 -13.97 -7.48 -1.33
C LYS A 9 -13.45 -6.88 -2.64
N GLN A 10 -13.00 -5.62 -2.61
CA GLN A 10 -12.50 -4.95 -3.79
C GLN A 10 -11.08 -5.41 -4.14
N PRO A 11 -10.81 -5.64 -5.43
CA PRO A 11 -9.45 -5.89 -5.88
C PRO A 11 -8.59 -4.64 -5.67
N PHE A 12 -7.33 -4.85 -5.25
CA PHE A 12 -6.34 -3.80 -5.18
C PHE A 12 -5.40 -3.84 -6.39
N TYR A 13 -5.37 -2.74 -7.16
CA TYR A 13 -4.59 -2.64 -8.38
C TYR A 13 -3.23 -1.92 -8.22
N GLY A 14 -2.95 -1.31 -7.07
CA GLY A 14 -1.73 -0.52 -6.86
C GLY A 14 -0.41 -1.32 -6.88
N LEU A 15 -0.48 -2.65 -6.92
CA LEU A 15 0.70 -3.50 -7.13
C LEU A 15 1.24 -3.44 -8.57
N SER A 16 0.39 -3.14 -9.55
CA SER A 16 0.82 -3.05 -10.96
C SER A 16 1.78 -1.88 -11.20
N ASP A 17 1.77 -0.88 -10.31
CA ASP A 17 2.65 0.29 -10.39
C ASP A 17 4.08 -0.01 -9.89
N LEU A 18 4.31 -1.19 -9.29
CA LEU A 18 5.63 -1.60 -8.82
C LEU A 18 6.43 -2.30 -9.91
N ASN A 19 7.43 -1.60 -10.45
CA ASN A 19 8.44 -2.21 -11.34
C ASN A 19 9.21 -3.38 -10.68
N ASN A 20 9.31 -3.37 -9.34
CA ASN A 20 10.02 -4.36 -8.55
C ASN A 20 9.08 -5.14 -7.61
N ALA A 21 7.91 -5.56 -8.10
CA ALA A 21 6.99 -6.38 -7.30
C ALA A 21 7.63 -7.68 -6.76
N SER A 22 8.69 -8.17 -7.42
CA SER A 22 9.51 -9.32 -7.02
C SER A 22 10.19 -9.16 -5.66
N ASP A 23 10.37 -7.92 -5.17
CA ASP A 23 10.96 -7.65 -3.85
C ASP A 23 9.98 -7.94 -2.71
N LEU A 24 8.68 -8.14 -3.00
CA LEU A 24 7.69 -8.61 -2.04
C LEU A 24 7.63 -10.13 -2.06
N THR A 25 7.55 -10.75 -0.88
CA THR A 25 7.30 -12.19 -0.81
C THR A 25 5.88 -12.51 -1.28
N SER A 26 5.63 -13.74 -1.73
CA SER A 26 4.29 -14.18 -2.15
C SER A 26 3.22 -13.96 -1.07
N ALA A 27 3.59 -14.12 0.20
CA ALA A 27 2.72 -13.83 1.33
C ALA A 27 2.40 -12.34 1.44
N GLN A 28 3.41 -11.47 1.34
CA GLN A 28 3.22 -10.02 1.36
C GLN A 28 2.35 -9.54 0.20
N MET A 29 2.61 -10.03 -1.03
CA MET A 29 1.77 -9.73 -2.19
C MET A 29 0.32 -10.12 -1.96
N ARG A 30 0.06 -11.29 -1.38
CA ARG A 30 -1.31 -11.74 -1.08
C ARG A 30 -2.00 -10.86 -0.05
N LEU A 31 -1.28 -10.42 0.98
CA LEU A 31 -1.81 -9.48 1.98
C LEU A 31 -2.15 -8.13 1.35
N ILE A 32 -1.26 -7.58 0.52
CA ILE A 32 -1.50 -6.31 -0.18
C ILE A 32 -2.68 -6.43 -1.15
N LYS A 33 -2.78 -7.51 -1.93
CA LYS A 33 -3.94 -7.75 -2.82
C LYS A 33 -5.27 -7.80 -2.07
N LYS A 34 -5.27 -8.38 -0.88
CA LYS A 34 -6.48 -8.55 -0.06
C LYS A 34 -6.87 -7.31 0.72
N HIS A 35 -5.90 -6.57 1.24
CA HIS A 35 -6.15 -5.47 2.18
C HIS A 35 -5.88 -4.09 1.58
N GLY A 36 -5.20 -3.99 0.43
CA GLY A 36 -4.74 -2.71 -0.11
C GLY A 36 -5.87 -1.72 -0.41
N ALA A 37 -6.99 -2.20 -0.95
CA ALA A 37 -8.15 -1.35 -1.20
C ALA A 37 -8.73 -0.78 0.11
N LEU A 38 -8.82 -1.61 1.16
CA LEU A 38 -9.23 -1.15 2.49
C LEU A 38 -8.23 -0.14 3.07
N ILE A 39 -6.93 -0.41 2.98
CA ILE A 39 -5.90 0.48 3.54
C ILE A 39 -5.95 1.84 2.83
N THR A 40 -6.07 1.88 1.50
CA THR A 40 -6.22 3.13 0.75
C THR A 40 -7.49 3.89 1.16
N ALA A 41 -8.63 3.21 1.27
CA ALA A 41 -9.88 3.83 1.70
C ALA A 41 -9.80 4.38 3.13
N LEU A 42 -9.12 3.68 4.04
CA LEU A 42 -8.89 4.14 5.41
C LEU A 42 -8.01 5.40 5.44
N LEU A 43 -6.96 5.45 4.61
CA LEU A 43 -6.07 6.62 4.52
C LEU A 43 -6.79 7.85 3.91
N ASN A 44 -7.81 7.64 3.09
CA ASN A 44 -8.61 8.69 2.45
C ASN A 44 -9.89 9.04 3.24
N ASP A 45 -10.08 8.49 4.44
CA ASP A 45 -11.28 8.69 5.26
C ASP A 45 -12.60 8.30 4.54
N GLU A 46 -12.57 7.22 3.76
CA GLU A 46 -13.74 6.76 2.98
C GLU A 46 -14.53 5.63 3.68
N VAL A 47 -14.02 5.11 4.80
CA VAL A 47 -14.64 3.99 5.53
C VAL A 47 -15.61 4.53 6.59
N LEU A 48 -16.87 4.09 6.54
CA LEU A 48 -17.94 4.65 7.37
C LEU A 48 -17.78 4.37 8.87
N ASN A 49 -17.27 3.19 9.24
CA ASN A 49 -17.09 2.75 10.63
C ASN A 49 -15.80 1.91 10.77
N PRO A 50 -14.61 2.53 10.77
CA PRO A 50 -13.36 1.80 10.97
C PRO A 50 -13.29 1.27 12.40
N ASN A 51 -12.83 0.03 12.57
CA ASN A 51 -12.66 -0.56 13.90
C ASN A 51 -11.30 -0.16 14.51
N LEU A 52 -11.06 -0.55 15.76
CA LEU A 52 -9.82 -0.23 16.48
C LEU A 52 -8.55 -0.72 15.75
N ALA A 53 -8.60 -1.88 15.10
CA ALA A 53 -7.46 -2.41 14.35
C ALA A 53 -7.18 -1.57 13.10
N ASP A 54 -8.24 -1.12 12.40
CA ASP A 54 -8.11 -0.24 11.23
C ASP A 54 -7.50 1.12 11.63
N LEU A 55 -7.95 1.71 12.74
CA LEU A 55 -7.40 2.96 13.27
C LEU A 55 -5.91 2.81 13.66
N ARG A 56 -5.54 1.68 14.26
CA ARG A 56 -4.13 1.37 14.57
C ARG A 56 -3.31 1.22 13.31
N LEU A 57 -3.82 0.53 12.30
CA LEU A 57 -3.16 0.36 11.02
C LEU A 57 -2.88 1.72 10.38
N VAL A 58 -3.89 2.60 10.29
CA VAL A 58 -3.73 3.97 9.77
C VAL A 58 -2.63 4.70 10.52
N LYS A 59 -2.67 4.69 11.87
CA LYS A 59 -1.65 5.34 12.69
C LYS A 59 -0.24 4.83 12.40
N ILE A 60 -0.06 3.51 12.25
CA ILE A 60 1.25 2.90 12.01
C ILE A 60 1.76 3.27 10.61
N VAL A 61 0.89 3.16 9.61
CA VAL A 61 1.24 3.45 8.20
C VAL A 61 1.56 4.93 8.02
N THR A 62 0.71 5.83 8.50
CA THR A 62 0.90 7.29 8.35
C THR A 62 2.16 7.78 9.05
N ASN A 63 2.46 7.26 10.25
CA ASN A 63 3.66 7.67 11.01
C ASN A 63 4.91 6.86 10.65
N LYS A 64 4.84 5.92 9.68
CA LYS A 64 5.91 4.95 9.38
C LYS A 64 6.49 4.30 10.64
N SER A 65 5.62 4.00 11.61
CA SER A 65 5.99 3.40 12.90
C SER A 65 6.37 1.93 12.74
N ALA A 66 7.02 1.35 13.75
CA ALA A 66 7.38 -0.07 13.74
C ALA A 66 6.13 -0.94 13.56
N PRO A 67 6.06 -1.78 12.51
CA PRO A 67 4.90 -2.59 12.24
C PRO A 67 4.80 -3.76 13.22
N THR A 68 3.59 -4.01 13.69
CA THR A 68 3.22 -5.04 14.66
C THR A 68 2.46 -6.21 14.03
N THR A 69 1.90 -6.01 12.83
CA THR A 69 1.19 -7.05 12.08
C THR A 69 1.83 -7.33 10.71
N PRO A 70 1.65 -8.54 10.14
CA PRO A 70 2.14 -8.85 8.79
C PRO A 70 1.56 -7.93 7.70
N VAL A 71 0.34 -7.42 7.89
CA VAL A 71 -0.30 -6.49 6.95
C VAL A 71 0.43 -5.14 6.97
N GLU A 72 0.72 -4.60 8.16
CA GLU A 72 1.51 -3.36 8.31
C GLU A 72 2.91 -3.52 7.71
N GLN A 73 3.59 -4.65 7.99
CA GLN A 73 4.91 -4.95 7.41
C GLN A 73 4.87 -4.97 5.88
N ALA A 74 3.87 -5.65 5.31
CA ALA A 74 3.71 -5.74 3.87
C ALA A 74 3.43 -4.37 3.25
N TRP A 75 2.55 -3.57 3.87
CA TRP A 75 2.18 -2.26 3.38
C TRP A 75 3.33 -1.24 3.43
N LEU A 76 4.06 -1.17 4.55
CA LEU A 76 5.22 -0.28 4.66
C LEU A 76 6.31 -0.64 3.65
N LYS A 77 6.54 -1.94 3.40
CA LYS A 77 7.47 -2.38 2.36
C LYS A 77 6.97 -2.00 0.96
N PHE A 78 5.68 -2.19 0.68
CA PHE A 78 5.05 -1.76 -0.56
C PHE A 78 5.23 -0.26 -0.82
N GLU A 79 4.96 0.58 0.18
CA GLU A 79 5.15 2.02 0.05
C GLU A 79 6.61 2.40 -0.17
N SER A 80 7.55 1.78 0.56
CA SER A 80 8.98 2.03 0.34
C SER A 80 9.42 1.69 -1.09
N LEU A 81 8.95 0.56 -1.63
CA LEU A 81 9.24 0.18 -3.02
C LEU A 81 8.61 1.15 -4.03
N ARG A 82 7.41 1.65 -3.74
CA ARG A 82 6.71 2.64 -4.57
C ARG A 82 7.45 3.98 -4.58
N GLU A 83 7.90 4.45 -3.42
CA GLU A 83 8.73 5.66 -3.27
C GLU A 83 10.07 5.53 -4.01
N GLN A 84 10.71 4.36 -3.94
CA GLN A 84 11.93 4.07 -4.69
C GLN A 84 11.69 4.03 -6.21
N ALA A 85 10.54 3.54 -6.65
CA ALA A 85 10.18 3.54 -8.07
C ALA A 85 9.95 4.97 -8.60
N ALA A 86 9.34 5.85 -7.80
CA ALA A 86 9.09 7.24 -8.15
C ALA A 86 10.37 8.10 -8.18
N THR A 87 11.40 7.74 -7.42
CA THR A 87 12.64 8.52 -7.28
C THR A 87 13.77 8.09 -8.21
N LYS A 88 13.66 6.96 -8.93
CA LYS A 88 14.65 6.58 -9.94
C LYS A 88 14.54 7.55 -11.13
N PRO A 89 15.53 8.43 -11.37
CA PRO A 89 15.50 9.29 -12.54
C PRO A 89 15.58 8.39 -13.77
N THR A 90 14.55 8.45 -14.61
CA THR A 90 14.62 7.98 -15.99
C THR A 90 15.90 8.57 -16.59
N LYS A 91 16.81 7.69 -17.03
CA LYS A 91 18.06 8.06 -17.69
C LYS A 91 17.77 9.19 -18.68
N LYS A 92 18.45 10.32 -18.46
CA LYS A 92 18.47 11.49 -19.34
C LYS A 92 18.39 11.05 -20.80
N LEU A 93 17.28 11.39 -21.47
CA LEU A 93 17.21 11.34 -22.91
C LEU A 93 18.33 12.26 -23.42
N LYS A 94 19.35 11.67 -24.05
CA LYS A 94 20.42 12.39 -24.73
C LYS A 94 19.74 13.35 -25.72
N LYS A 95 19.94 14.65 -25.52
CA LYS A 95 19.73 15.65 -26.58
C LYS A 95 20.74 15.32 -27.69
N THR A 96 20.20 14.87 -28.81
CA THR A 96 20.82 14.81 -30.14
C THR A 96 19.73 15.34 -31.07
N ALA A 97 19.91 16.36 -31.91
CA ALA A 97 21.06 17.13 -32.34
C ALA A 97 20.58 18.57 -32.60
#